data_AF-A0A534NWZ4-F1
#
_entry.id   AF-A0A534NWZ4-F1
#
_cell.length_a   1.000
_cell.length_b   1.000
_cell.length_c   1.000
_cell.angle_alpha   90.00
_cell.angle_beta   90.00
_cell.angle_gamma   90.00
#
_symmetry.space_group_name_H-M   'P 1'
#
loop_
_entity.id
_entity.type
_entity.pdbx_description
1 polymer ?
#
loop_
_entity_poly.entity_id
_entity_poly.type
_entity_poly.pdbx_seq_one_letter_code
_entity_poly.pdbx_strand_id
1 'polypeptide(L)'
;MAGPLALAVWLLAAPAGESEPGLLQTQEAAAKLAGGQSAADDGRVARARAARWAPQLRAQASGREDEKTRAGEFRLAPLLEHDFAAGHAWFVALTWDFSQLVFAREETQLALAHAQLARARRDAAERAAQLWIERQKARALWTAAGTRESCFALLRATAALVALTGLFRDAVAREEAACASESR
;
A
#
# COMPACT_ATOMS: atom_id res chain seq x y z
N MET A 1 27.24 -11.39 -41.98
CA MET A 1 27.12 -10.22 -41.08
C MET A 1 25.80 -10.30 -40.32
N ALA A 2 25.71 -11.16 -39.30
CA ALA A 2 24.54 -11.25 -38.42
C ALA A 2 24.82 -10.41 -37.17
N GLY A 3 25.01 -9.12 -37.37
CA GLY A 3 25.40 -8.17 -36.31
C GLY A 3 24.20 -7.40 -35.78
N PRO A 4 24.43 -6.62 -34.72
CA PRO A 4 23.55 -6.20 -33.60
C PRO A 4 22.23 -6.92 -33.28
N LEU A 5 21.39 -7.27 -34.26
CA LEU A 5 20.04 -7.79 -34.02
C LEU A 5 20.06 -9.19 -33.38
N ALA A 6 20.98 -10.05 -33.80
CA ALA A 6 21.16 -11.37 -33.20
C ALA A 6 21.59 -11.27 -31.73
N LEU A 7 22.39 -10.27 -31.37
CA LEU A 7 22.89 -10.01 -30.01
C LEU A 7 21.79 -9.40 -29.12
N ALA A 8 20.97 -8.50 -29.66
CA ALA A 8 19.80 -7.95 -28.97
C ALA A 8 18.74 -9.03 -28.70
N VAL A 9 18.50 -9.91 -29.67
CA VAL A 9 17.61 -11.07 -29.52
C VAL A 9 18.19 -12.10 -28.54
N TRP A 10 19.51 -12.33 -28.54
CA TRP A 10 20.16 -13.21 -27.56
C TRP A 10 20.13 -12.66 -26.13
N LEU A 11 20.30 -11.35 -25.94
CA LEU A 11 20.17 -10.68 -24.63
C LEU A 11 18.72 -10.70 -24.11
N LEU A 12 17.73 -10.74 -25.01
CA LEU A 12 16.32 -10.93 -24.66
C LEU A 12 15.94 -12.40 -24.45
N ALA A 13 16.69 -13.34 -25.04
CA ALA A 13 16.40 -14.77 -25.03
C ALA A 13 17.33 -15.59 -24.12
N ALA A 14 18.31 -14.97 -23.45
CA ALA A 14 19.11 -15.64 -22.44
C ALA A 14 18.16 -16.15 -21.37
N PRO A 15 17.97 -17.48 -21.24
CA PRO A 15 17.08 -18.00 -20.25
C PRO A 15 17.66 -17.56 -18.91
N ALA A 16 16.89 -16.79 -18.16
CA ALA A 16 17.03 -16.78 -16.72
C ALA A 16 17.00 -18.27 -16.34
N GLY A 17 18.15 -18.88 -16.08
CA GLY A 17 18.23 -20.35 -15.94
C GLY A 17 17.15 -20.79 -14.97
N GLU A 18 16.41 -21.87 -15.26
CA GLU A 18 15.08 -22.31 -14.77
C GLU A 18 14.60 -21.86 -13.36
N SER A 19 15.49 -21.45 -12.47
CA SER A 19 15.26 -20.85 -11.15
C SER A 19 15.20 -19.31 -11.08
N GLU A 20 15.62 -18.56 -12.11
CA GLU A 20 15.75 -17.09 -12.01
C GLU A 20 14.49 -16.33 -12.47
N PRO A 21 14.05 -15.29 -11.75
CA PRO A 21 12.90 -14.48 -12.13
C PRO A 21 13.10 -13.76 -13.47
N GLY A 22 12.11 -13.88 -14.36
CA GLY A 22 12.07 -13.14 -15.63
C GLY A 22 11.71 -11.66 -15.44
N LEU A 23 11.97 -10.82 -16.46
CA LEU A 23 11.73 -9.37 -16.43
C LEU A 23 10.31 -9.01 -15.95
N LEU A 24 9.27 -9.62 -16.54
CA LEU A 24 7.89 -9.36 -16.15
C LEU A 24 7.62 -9.68 -14.68
N GLN A 25 8.13 -10.79 -14.18
CA GLN A 25 7.99 -11.18 -12.77
C GLN A 25 8.68 -10.16 -11.84
N THR A 26 9.84 -9.63 -12.23
CA THR A 26 10.54 -8.60 -11.45
C THR A 26 9.77 -7.28 -11.40
N GLN A 27 9.19 -6.85 -12.53
CA GLN A 27 8.37 -5.65 -12.61
C GLN A 27 7.09 -5.79 -11.77
N GLU A 28 6.43 -6.94 -11.84
CA GLU A 28 5.23 -7.23 -11.05
C GLU A 28 5.53 -7.28 -9.55
N ALA A 29 6.63 -7.91 -9.15
CA ALA A 29 7.04 -7.97 -7.73
C ALA A 29 7.40 -6.58 -7.19
N ALA A 30 8.12 -5.77 -7.97
CA ALA A 30 8.42 -4.38 -7.64
C ALA A 30 7.14 -3.54 -7.46
N ALA A 31 6.23 -3.61 -8.43
CA ALA A 31 4.97 -2.90 -8.37
C ALA A 31 4.14 -3.33 -7.15
N LYS A 32 4.09 -4.63 -6.87
CA LYS A 32 3.36 -5.18 -5.73
C LYS A 32 3.93 -4.72 -4.39
N LEU A 33 5.25 -4.66 -4.24
CA LEU A 33 5.88 -4.15 -3.00
C LEU A 33 5.69 -2.64 -2.83
N ALA A 34 5.76 -1.85 -3.91
CA ALA A 34 5.67 -0.40 -3.84
C ALA A 34 4.25 0.12 -3.57
N GLY A 35 3.23 -0.50 -4.19
CA GLY A 35 1.85 0.00 -4.13
C GLY A 35 0.78 -1.05 -3.91
N GLY A 36 1.12 -2.32 -3.68
CA GLY A 36 0.15 -3.42 -3.59
C GLY A 36 -0.49 -3.78 -4.94
N GLN A 37 -1.58 -4.54 -4.89
CA GLN A 37 -2.31 -5.02 -6.08
C GLN A 37 -3.37 -4.02 -6.55
N SER A 38 -3.48 -3.82 -7.86
CA SER A 38 -4.53 -2.97 -8.47
C SER A 38 -5.94 -3.49 -8.16
N ALA A 39 -6.17 -4.79 -8.22
CA ALA A 39 -7.46 -5.39 -7.90
C ALA A 39 -7.95 -5.07 -6.48
N ALA A 40 -7.03 -4.86 -5.53
CA ALA A 40 -7.38 -4.46 -4.17
C ALA A 40 -7.84 -3.00 -4.09
N ASP A 41 -7.45 -2.14 -5.03
CA ASP A 41 -7.93 -0.75 -5.12
C ASP A 41 -9.41 -0.71 -5.53
N ASP A 42 -9.78 -1.43 -6.58
CA ASP A 42 -11.17 -1.50 -7.06
C ASP A 42 -12.09 -2.06 -5.97
N GLY A 43 -11.64 -3.08 -5.25
CA GLY A 43 -12.36 -3.63 -4.10
C GLY A 43 -12.48 -2.66 -2.92
N ARG A 44 -11.55 -1.71 -2.74
CA ARG A 44 -11.67 -0.64 -1.74
C ARG A 44 -12.72 0.40 -2.15
N VAL A 45 -12.72 0.81 -3.42
CA VAL A 45 -13.72 1.75 -3.96
C VAL A 45 -15.12 1.14 -3.87
N ALA A 46 -15.29 -0.11 -4.29
CA ALA A 46 -16.57 -0.80 -4.25
C ALA A 46 -17.13 -0.91 -2.82
N ARG A 47 -16.28 -1.28 -1.85
CA ARG A 47 -16.68 -1.34 -0.43
C ARG A 47 -17.00 0.04 0.15
N ALA A 48 -16.23 1.07 -0.20
CA ALA A 48 -16.52 2.44 0.22
C ALA A 48 -17.88 2.91 -0.33
N ARG A 49 -18.19 2.62 -1.59
CA ARG A 49 -19.50 2.92 -2.20
C ARG A 49 -20.64 2.14 -1.54
N ALA A 50 -20.44 0.85 -1.28
CA ALA A 50 -21.43 0.02 -0.60
C ALA A 50 -21.70 0.49 0.84
N ALA A 51 -20.66 0.90 1.57
CA ALA A 51 -20.79 1.40 2.94
C ALA A 51 -21.65 2.68 3.02
N ARG A 52 -21.72 3.49 1.96
CA ARG A 52 -22.58 4.69 1.91
C ARG A 52 -24.07 4.38 1.86
N TRP A 53 -24.44 3.19 1.43
CA TRP A 53 -25.83 2.74 1.49
C TRP A 53 -26.25 2.37 2.92
N ALA A 54 -25.31 2.17 3.84
CA ALA A 54 -25.63 1.81 5.20
C ALA A 54 -26.07 3.06 6.01
N PRO A 55 -27.20 3.00 6.72
CA PRO A 55 -27.59 4.08 7.61
C PRO A 55 -26.65 4.12 8.82
N GLN A 56 -26.39 5.33 9.33
CA GLN A 56 -25.63 5.51 10.57
C GLN A 56 -26.58 5.33 11.76
N LEU A 57 -26.24 4.40 12.65
CA LEU A 57 -26.92 4.20 13.92
C LEU A 57 -26.10 4.85 15.03
N ARG A 58 -26.70 5.81 15.75
CA ARG A 58 -26.11 6.39 16.95
C ARG A 58 -27.02 6.12 18.13
N ALA A 59 -26.46 5.54 19.19
CA ALA A 59 -27.14 5.37 20.45
C ALA A 59 -26.41 6.21 21.50
N GLN A 60 -27.16 6.93 22.31
CA GLN A 60 -26.61 7.66 23.45
C GLN A 60 -27.56 7.51 24.62
N ALA A 61 -26.97 7.28 25.79
CA ALA A 61 -27.64 7.33 27.06
C ALA A 61 -27.14 8.57 27.82
N SER A 62 -28.04 9.28 28.46
CA SER A 62 -27.72 10.40 29.35
C SER A 62 -28.49 10.26 30.65
N GLY A 63 -27.77 10.43 31.76
CA GLY A 63 -28.36 10.73 33.05
C GLY A 63 -28.36 12.24 33.23
N ARG A 64 -29.45 12.79 33.74
CA ARG A 64 -29.53 14.17 34.16
C ARG A 64 -30.12 14.23 35.56
N GLU A 65 -29.34 14.76 36.47
CA GLU A 65 -29.81 15.17 37.79
C GLU A 65 -30.24 16.64 37.66
N ASP A 66 -31.46 16.93 38.07
CA ASP A 66 -32.04 18.27 38.05
C ASP A 66 -32.47 18.61 39.49
N GLU A 67 -31.78 19.59 40.07
CA GLU A 67 -32.10 20.14 41.38
C GLU A 67 -32.76 21.50 41.16
N LYS A 68 -34.05 21.59 41.52
CA LYS A 68 -34.81 22.84 41.38
C LYS A 68 -35.36 23.24 42.73
N THR A 69 -34.89 24.38 43.22
CA THR A 69 -35.47 25.05 44.38
C THR A 69 -36.53 26.03 43.93
N ARG A 70 -37.76 25.86 44.45
CA ARG A 70 -38.85 26.81 44.25
C ARG A 70 -39.18 27.47 45.58
N ALA A 71 -39.23 28.80 45.56
CA ALA A 71 -39.68 29.60 46.68
C ALA A 71 -41.04 30.22 46.32
N GLY A 72 -41.98 30.15 47.26
CA GLY A 72 -43.31 30.75 47.11
C GLY A 72 -44.02 30.90 48.45
N GLU A 73 -45.30 31.29 48.41
CA GLU A 73 -46.16 31.31 49.59
C GLU A 73 -47.32 30.33 49.40
N PHE A 74 -47.56 29.49 50.40
CA PHE A 74 -48.73 28.62 50.45
C PHE A 74 -49.47 28.87 51.76
N ARG A 75 -50.71 29.39 51.67
CA ARG A 75 -51.54 29.74 52.84
C ARG A 75 -50.86 30.71 53.82
N LEU A 76 -50.27 31.80 53.30
CA LEU A 76 -49.62 32.87 54.09
C LEU A 76 -48.40 32.40 54.90
N ALA A 77 -47.84 31.23 54.59
CA ALA A 77 -46.57 30.76 55.12
C ALA A 77 -45.55 30.65 53.97
N PRO A 78 -44.28 31.05 54.19
CA PRO A 78 -43.23 30.87 53.21
C PRO A 78 -43.01 29.37 52.99
N LEU A 79 -43.10 28.94 51.74
CA LEU A 79 -42.85 27.57 51.31
C LEU A 79 -41.56 27.56 50.49
N LEU A 80 -40.64 26.68 50.87
CA LEU A 80 -39.41 26.44 50.14
C LEU A 80 -39.35 24.94 49.83
N GLU A 81 -39.56 24.61 48.56
CA GLU A 81 -39.64 23.24 48.08
C GLU A 81 -38.36 22.91 47.30
N HIS A 82 -37.74 21.79 47.67
CA HIS A 82 -36.56 21.26 47.00
C HIS A 82 -36.98 20.05 46.19
N ASP A 83 -37.10 20.23 44.87
CA ASP A 83 -37.37 19.13 43.95
C ASP A 83 -36.04 18.52 43.52
N PHE A 84 -35.80 17.27 43.93
CA PHE A 84 -34.71 16.44 43.42
C PHE A 84 -35.27 15.46 42.39
N ALA A 85 -34.88 15.63 41.13
CA ALA A 85 -35.28 14.73 40.06
C ALA A 85 -34.06 14.09 39.37
N ALA A 86 -34.04 12.76 39.34
CA ALA A 86 -33.08 12.00 38.55
C ALA A 86 -33.77 11.44 37.30
N GLY A 87 -33.38 11.95 36.13
CA GLY A 87 -33.88 11.50 34.84
C GLY A 87 -32.85 10.66 34.10
N HIS A 88 -33.28 9.52 33.56
CA HIS A 88 -32.49 8.72 32.65
C HIS A 88 -33.15 8.75 31.27
N ALA A 89 -32.39 9.14 30.25
CA ALA A 89 -32.85 9.12 28.87
C ALA A 89 -31.89 8.27 28.04
N TRP A 90 -32.45 7.49 27.14
CA TRP A 90 -31.69 6.85 26.07
C TRP A 90 -32.34 7.23 24.75
N PHE A 91 -31.50 7.52 23.76
CA PHE A 91 -31.97 7.82 22.41
C PHE A 91 -31.19 7.01 21.40
N VAL A 92 -31.93 6.56 20.38
CA VAL A 92 -31.39 5.88 19.22
C VAL A 92 -31.77 6.71 18.00
N ALA A 93 -30.75 7.21 17.30
CA ALA A 93 -30.91 7.97 16.07
C ALA A 93 -30.42 7.13 14.89
N LEU A 94 -31.30 6.94 13.92
CA LEU A 94 -30.96 6.37 12.62
C LEU A 94 -30.91 7.51 11.60
N THR A 95 -29.75 7.75 11.01
CA THR A 95 -29.55 8.81 10.00
C THR A 95 -29.12 8.22 8.68
N TRP A 96 -29.81 8.58 7.60
CA TRP A 96 -29.47 8.17 6.24
C TRP A 96 -29.31 9.40 5.35
N ASP A 97 -28.10 9.62 4.85
CA ASP A 97 -27.78 10.75 3.99
C ASP A 97 -27.71 10.31 2.52
N PHE A 98 -28.78 10.60 1.76
CA PHE A 98 -28.86 10.27 0.35
C PHE A 98 -28.04 11.22 -0.55
N SER A 99 -27.60 12.38 -0.03
CA SER A 99 -26.80 13.34 -0.81
C SER A 99 -25.42 12.78 -1.15
N GLN A 100 -24.88 11.92 -0.27
CA GLN A 100 -23.58 11.26 -0.45
C GLN A 100 -23.62 10.07 -1.41
N LEU A 101 -24.81 9.68 -1.90
CA LEU A 101 -24.96 8.58 -2.86
C LEU A 101 -24.57 8.97 -4.29
N VAL A 102 -24.72 10.25 -4.65
CA VAL A 102 -24.48 10.72 -6.03
C VAL A 102 -23.01 11.09 -6.24
N PHE A 103 -22.41 11.81 -5.28
CA PHE A 103 -21.00 12.18 -5.33
C PHE A 103 -20.53 12.57 -3.94
N ALA A 104 -19.56 11.85 -3.38
CA ALA A 104 -18.96 12.25 -2.12
C ALA A 104 -17.56 12.83 -2.35
N ARG A 105 -17.21 13.87 -1.59
CA ARG A 105 -15.84 14.42 -1.57
C ARG A 105 -14.78 13.34 -1.28
N GLU A 106 -15.14 12.28 -0.57
CA GLU A 106 -14.25 11.15 -0.30
C GLU A 106 -13.89 10.34 -1.55
N GLU A 107 -14.73 10.32 -2.59
CA GLU A 107 -14.39 9.66 -3.86
C GLU A 107 -13.24 10.34 -4.57
N THR A 108 -13.15 11.66 -4.53
CA THR A 108 -12.03 12.37 -5.16
C THR A 108 -10.73 12.14 -4.40
N GLN A 109 -10.79 12.06 -3.07
CA GLN A 109 -9.63 11.72 -2.24
C GLN A 109 -9.17 10.27 -2.46
N LEU A 110 -10.10 9.33 -2.55
CA LEU A 110 -9.80 7.93 -2.89
C LEU A 110 -9.21 7.81 -4.30
N ALA A 111 -9.78 8.50 -5.29
CA ALA A 111 -9.27 8.52 -6.66
C ALA A 111 -7.85 9.11 -6.72
N LEU A 112 -7.58 10.19 -5.98
CA LEU A 112 -6.25 10.78 -5.88
C LEU A 112 -5.24 9.79 -5.26
N ALA A 113 -5.62 9.11 -4.17
CA ALA A 113 -4.78 8.10 -3.53
C ALA A 113 -4.48 6.93 -4.47
N HIS A 114 -5.46 6.45 -5.24
CA HIS A 114 -5.25 5.41 -6.24
C HIS A 114 -4.34 5.86 -7.39
N ALA A 115 -4.47 7.11 -7.84
CA ALA A 115 -3.56 7.68 -8.84
C ALA A 115 -2.12 7.74 -8.33
N GLN A 116 -1.91 8.09 -7.05
CA GLN A 116 -0.58 8.08 -6.43
C GLN A 116 0.00 6.67 -6.32
N LEU A 117 -0.80 5.69 -5.89
CA LEU A 117 -0.39 4.28 -5.85
C LEU A 117 -0.05 3.75 -7.25
N ALA A 118 -0.84 4.09 -8.26
CA ALA A 118 -0.59 3.69 -9.63
C ALA A 118 0.73 4.27 -10.17
N ARG A 119 1.05 5.52 -9.84
CA ARG A 119 2.35 6.13 -10.18
C ARG A 119 3.50 5.42 -9.46
N ALA A 120 3.39 5.20 -8.16
CA ALA A 120 4.41 4.48 -7.39
C ALA A 120 4.69 3.07 -7.95
N ARG A 121 3.65 2.34 -8.38
CA ARG A 121 3.79 1.03 -9.04
C ARG A 121 4.56 1.10 -10.35
N ARG A 122 4.24 2.10 -11.20
CA ARG A 122 4.91 2.29 -12.50
C ARG A 122 6.38 2.66 -12.29
N ASP A 123 6.65 3.64 -11.41
CA ASP A 123 8.01 4.07 -11.12
C ASP A 123 8.86 2.92 -10.56
N ALA A 124 8.28 2.08 -9.69
CA ALA A 124 8.96 0.90 -9.16
C ALA A 124 9.21 -0.16 -10.25
N ALA A 125 8.23 -0.44 -11.11
CA ALA A 125 8.38 -1.39 -12.21
C ALA A 125 9.43 -0.93 -13.23
N GLU A 126 9.47 0.36 -13.56
CA GLU A 126 10.46 0.94 -14.47
C GLU A 126 11.88 0.82 -13.89
N ARG A 127 12.06 1.17 -12.61
CA ARG A 127 13.35 1.02 -11.92
C ARG A 127 13.79 -0.44 -11.85
N ALA A 128 12.86 -1.36 -11.55
CA ALA A 128 13.16 -2.80 -11.54
C ALA A 128 13.63 -3.29 -12.91
N ALA A 129 12.99 -2.84 -13.99
CA ALA A 129 13.37 -3.21 -15.35
C ALA A 129 14.77 -2.71 -15.72
N GLN A 130 15.09 -1.45 -15.38
CA GLN A 130 16.42 -0.88 -15.59
C GLN A 130 17.48 -1.69 -14.84
N LEU A 131 17.28 -1.96 -13.55
CA LEU A 131 18.21 -2.74 -12.73
C LEU A 131 18.35 -4.19 -13.24
N TRP A 132 17.27 -4.80 -13.74
CA TRP A 132 17.33 -6.13 -14.34
C TRP A 132 18.19 -6.15 -15.59
N ILE A 133 18.04 -5.16 -16.48
CA ILE A 133 18.87 -5.01 -17.68
C ILE A 133 20.34 -4.76 -17.30
N GLU A 134 20.60 -3.90 -16.32
CA GLU A 134 21.95 -3.64 -15.79
C GLU A 134 22.59 -4.91 -15.24
N ARG A 135 21.83 -5.70 -14.48
CA ARG A 135 22.28 -7.01 -13.98
C ARG A 135 22.65 -7.95 -15.13
N GLN A 136 21.82 -8.06 -16.17
CA GLN A 136 22.13 -8.92 -17.33
C GLN A 136 23.41 -8.48 -18.04
N LYS A 137 23.62 -7.16 -18.21
CA LYS A 137 24.86 -6.61 -18.77
C LYS A 137 26.06 -6.92 -17.88
N ALA A 138 25.95 -6.69 -16.57
CA ALA A 138 27.02 -6.98 -15.62
C ALA A 138 27.38 -8.47 -15.60
N ARG A 139 26.37 -9.35 -15.68
CA ARG A 139 26.56 -10.79 -15.76
C ARG A 139 27.30 -11.20 -17.03
N ALA A 140 26.90 -10.66 -18.19
CA ALA A 140 27.58 -10.92 -19.46
C ALA A 140 29.05 -10.48 -19.42
N LEU A 141 29.33 -9.30 -18.85
CA LEU A 141 30.69 -8.79 -18.67
C LEU A 141 31.51 -9.68 -17.72
N TRP A 142 30.92 -10.10 -16.60
CA TRP A 142 31.55 -11.00 -15.66
C TRP A 142 31.90 -12.35 -16.31
N THR A 143 30.97 -12.95 -17.06
CA THR A 143 31.25 -14.21 -17.78
C THR A 143 32.30 -14.08 -18.88
N ALA A 144 32.47 -12.89 -19.45
CA ALA A 144 33.42 -12.66 -20.55
C ALA A 144 34.83 -12.30 -20.05
N ALA A 145 34.93 -11.47 -19.01
CA ALA A 145 36.19 -10.88 -18.56
C ALA A 145 36.63 -11.33 -17.16
N GLY A 146 35.70 -11.77 -16.30
CA GLY A 146 36.03 -12.30 -14.97
C GLY A 146 36.74 -11.29 -14.04
N THR A 147 36.52 -9.98 -14.20
CA THR A 147 37.20 -8.96 -13.38
C THR A 147 36.48 -8.70 -12.05
N ARG A 148 37.23 -8.43 -10.97
CA ARG A 148 36.63 -8.08 -9.66
C ARG A 148 35.61 -6.95 -9.75
N GLU A 149 35.87 -5.94 -10.59
CA GLU A 149 34.95 -4.82 -10.82
C GLU A 149 33.61 -5.28 -11.42
N SER A 150 33.63 -6.20 -12.40
CA SER A 150 32.40 -6.74 -12.97
C SER A 150 31.64 -7.66 -12.01
N CYS A 151 32.33 -8.36 -11.11
CA CYS A 151 31.72 -9.11 -10.01
C CYS A 151 30.98 -8.19 -9.03
N PHE A 152 31.62 -7.10 -8.60
CA PHE A 152 30.98 -6.12 -7.72
C PHE A 152 29.83 -5.37 -8.38
N ALA A 153 29.95 -5.06 -9.68
CA ALA A 153 28.86 -4.45 -10.45
C ALA A 153 27.63 -5.38 -10.50
N LEU A 154 27.85 -6.68 -10.72
CA LEU A 154 26.81 -7.69 -10.69
C LEU A 154 26.15 -7.75 -9.31
N LEU A 155 26.94 -7.92 -8.24
CA LEU A 155 26.43 -7.96 -6.87
C LEU A 155 25.62 -6.72 -6.49
N ARG A 156 26.08 -5.53 -6.88
CA ARG A 156 25.37 -4.28 -6.59
C ARG A 156 24.01 -4.22 -7.29
N ALA A 157 23.95 -4.63 -8.55
CA ALA A 157 22.69 -4.68 -9.29
C ALA A 157 21.73 -5.70 -8.68
N THR A 158 22.22 -6.88 -8.30
CA THR A 158 21.40 -7.93 -7.69
C THR A 158 20.91 -7.56 -6.29
N ALA A 159 21.75 -6.92 -5.46
CA ALA A 159 21.34 -6.41 -4.15
C ALA A 159 20.28 -5.30 -4.27
N ALA A 160 20.42 -4.40 -5.24
CA ALA A 160 19.42 -3.37 -5.51
C ALA A 160 18.08 -3.99 -5.95
N LEU A 161 18.11 -5.05 -6.77
CA LEU A 161 16.91 -5.81 -7.14
C LEU A 161 16.27 -6.50 -5.95
N VAL A 162 17.05 -7.10 -5.04
CA VAL A 162 16.51 -7.71 -3.81
C VAL A 162 15.79 -6.67 -2.95
N ALA A 163 16.38 -5.49 -2.77
CA ALA A 163 15.77 -4.43 -1.98
C ALA A 163 14.43 -3.95 -2.57
N LEU A 164 14.32 -3.93 -3.90
CA LEU A 164 13.17 -3.37 -4.60
C LEU A 164 12.07 -4.40 -4.92
N THR A 165 12.43 -5.69 -5.06
CA THR A 165 11.50 -6.77 -5.45
C THR A 165 11.31 -7.85 -4.39
N GLY A 166 12.23 -7.97 -3.42
CA GLY A 166 12.30 -9.09 -2.48
C GLY A 166 12.72 -10.43 -3.10
N LEU A 167 12.83 -10.50 -4.43
CA LEU A 167 13.29 -11.65 -5.21
C LEU A 167 14.83 -11.66 -5.31
N PHE A 168 15.43 -12.69 -5.90
CA PHE A 168 16.89 -12.82 -6.11
C PHE A 168 17.77 -13.05 -4.87
N ARG A 169 17.21 -13.37 -3.70
CA ARG A 169 18.01 -13.66 -2.49
C ARG A 169 19.02 -14.79 -2.70
N ASP A 170 18.57 -15.88 -3.34
CA ASP A 170 19.44 -17.01 -3.65
C ASP A 170 20.50 -16.66 -4.70
N ALA A 171 20.17 -15.74 -5.61
CA ALA A 171 21.13 -15.26 -6.60
C ALA A 171 22.22 -14.40 -5.96
N VAL A 172 21.87 -13.53 -4.99
CA VAL A 172 22.86 -12.77 -4.22
C VAL A 172 23.81 -13.71 -3.49
N ALA A 173 23.29 -14.71 -2.76
CA ALA A 173 24.15 -15.66 -2.03
C ALA A 173 25.12 -16.44 -2.95
N ARG A 174 24.65 -16.83 -4.15
CA ARG A 174 25.50 -17.49 -5.15
C ARG A 174 26.58 -16.55 -5.72
N GLU A 175 26.19 -15.33 -6.06
CA GLU A 175 27.10 -14.32 -6.62
C GLU A 175 28.15 -13.88 -5.57
N GLU A 176 27.77 -13.78 -4.29
CA GLU A 176 28.69 -13.48 -3.19
C GLU A 176 29.74 -14.59 -3.03
N ALA A 177 29.29 -15.85 -3.06
CA ALA A 177 30.20 -16.99 -3.01
C ALA A 177 31.15 -17.05 -4.21
N ALA A 178 30.65 -16.74 -5.41
CA ALA A 178 31.47 -16.69 -6.63
C ALA A 178 32.55 -15.61 -6.51
N CYS A 179 32.18 -14.37 -6.14
CA CYS A 179 33.15 -13.28 -5.97
C CYS A 179 34.19 -13.56 -4.87
N ALA A 180 33.82 -14.28 -3.81
CA ALA A 180 34.75 -14.68 -2.75
C ALA A 180 35.76 -15.75 -3.22
N SER A 181 35.32 -16.68 -4.06
CA SER A 181 36.12 -17.84 -4.50
C SER A 181 37.23 -17.49 -5.53
N GLU A 182 37.01 -16.50 -6.39
CA GLU A 182 37.96 -16.03 -7.42
C GLU A 182 38.90 -14.91 -6.92
N SER A 183 38.98 -14.71 -5.60
CA SER A 183 39.89 -13.73 -4.99
C SER A 183 41.34 -14.22 -4.80
N ARG A 184 41.73 -15.35 -5.40
CA ARG A 184 43.10 -15.90 -5.34
C ARG A 184 43.92 -15.58 -6.59
#